data_AF-H0AEX9-F1
#
_entry.id   AF-H0AEX9-F1
#
_cell.length_a   1.000
_cell.length_b   1.000
_cell.length_c   1.000
_cell.angle_alpha   90.00
_cell.angle_beta   90.00
_cell.angle_gamma   90.00
#
_symmetry.space_group_name_H-M   'P 1'
#
loop_
_entity.id
_entity.type
_entity.pdbx_description
1 polymer ?
#
loop_
_entity_poly.entity_id
_entity_poly.type
_entity_poly.pdbx_seq_one_letter_code
_entity_poly.pdbx_strand_id
1 'polypeptide(L)'
;MFNKFKNTVKDLSSEVKEKVTEKEIDESDVDPILEKFRLKLLENNVSYEAAEGIEEAVKKGLVGENAGRFSVEDRVEKAIRGELEKIVNDEYNFIDKIEGLKTPSVFFIGFNGSGKTTSLAKISKVLEDQGTDSVFGAGDTFRAASMEQLEEHGEALDKKVVRHEYE
;
A
#
# COMPACT_ATOMS: atom_id res chain seq x y z
N MET A 1 7.59 -5.30 -10.62
CA MET A 1 7.24 -4.79 -9.27
C MET A 1 6.45 -5.88 -8.55
N PHE A 2 6.68 -6.10 -7.25
CA PHE A 2 6.02 -7.14 -6.43
C PHE A 2 6.28 -8.61 -6.84
N ASN A 3 7.40 -8.90 -7.52
CA ASN A 3 7.68 -10.25 -8.03
C ASN A 3 7.78 -11.29 -6.91
N LYS A 4 8.39 -10.95 -5.76
CA LYS A 4 8.50 -11.86 -4.62
C LYS A 4 7.13 -12.30 -4.11
N PHE A 5 6.23 -11.34 -3.85
CA PHE A 5 4.85 -11.61 -3.46
C PHE A 5 4.11 -12.47 -4.50
N LYS A 6 4.19 -12.11 -5.79
CA LYS A 6 3.56 -12.87 -6.87
C LYS A 6 4.05 -14.32 -6.94
N ASN A 7 5.34 -14.55 -6.71
CA ASN A 7 5.91 -15.89 -6.68
C ASN A 7 5.41 -16.67 -5.46
N THR A 8 5.36 -16.06 -4.28
CA THR A 8 4.82 -16.69 -3.06
C THR A 8 3.36 -17.15 -3.22
N VAL A 9 2.52 -16.37 -3.92
CA VAL A 9 1.13 -16.77 -4.24
C VAL A 9 1.07 -17.94 -5.22
N LYS A 10 1.95 -17.96 -6.24
CA LYS A 10 2.03 -19.07 -7.19
C LYS A 10 2.51 -20.37 -6.54
N ASP A 11 3.50 -20.27 -5.65
CA ASP A 11 4.00 -21.40 -4.87
C ASP A 11 2.87 -22.00 -4.03
N LEU A 12 2.12 -21.17 -3.30
CA LEU A 12 0.97 -21.61 -2.50
C LEU A 12 -0.05 -22.36 -3.37
N SER A 13 -0.42 -21.79 -4.51
CA SER A 13 -1.42 -22.41 -5.39
C SER A 13 -0.97 -23.79 -5.90
N SER A 14 0.33 -23.95 -6.14
CA SER A 14 0.92 -25.22 -6.56
C SER A 14 0.97 -26.23 -5.40
N GLU A 15 1.39 -25.80 -4.21
CA GLU A 15 1.45 -26.65 -3.00
C GLU A 15 0.06 -27.17 -2.59
N VAL A 16 -0.97 -26.32 -2.66
CA VAL A 16 -2.35 -26.73 -2.39
C VAL A 16 -2.84 -27.73 -3.45
N LYS A 17 -2.57 -27.48 -4.73
CA LYS A 17 -2.99 -28.37 -5.82
C LYS A 17 -2.40 -29.78 -5.71
N GLU A 18 -1.15 -29.91 -5.29
CA GLU A 18 -0.51 -31.22 -5.07
C GLU A 18 -1.17 -32.00 -3.92
N LYS A 19 -1.65 -31.29 -2.90
CA LYS A 19 -2.29 -31.89 -1.72
C LYS A 19 -3.74 -32.27 -1.98
N VAL A 20 -4.45 -31.47 -2.77
CA VAL A 20 -5.87 -31.62 -3.09
C VAL A 20 -6.05 -32.66 -4.21
N THR A 21 -6.22 -33.91 -3.81
CA THR A 21 -6.47 -35.04 -4.72
C THR A 21 -7.95 -35.42 -4.69
N GLU A 22 -8.77 -34.84 -5.58
CA GLU A 22 -10.21 -35.11 -5.85
C GLU A 22 -11.19 -35.23 -4.64
N LYS A 23 -10.70 -35.04 -3.42
CA LYS A 23 -11.44 -35.09 -2.16
C LYS A 23 -11.77 -33.67 -1.68
N GLU A 24 -12.74 -33.61 -0.77
CA GLU A 24 -13.04 -32.41 -0.01
C GLU A 24 -11.81 -32.00 0.83
N ILE A 25 -11.56 -30.70 0.92
CA ILE A 25 -10.37 -30.14 1.58
C ILE A 25 -10.70 -29.92 3.05
N ASP A 26 -9.99 -30.62 3.93
CA ASP A 26 -10.08 -30.46 5.37
C ASP A 26 -9.06 -29.44 5.90
N GLU A 27 -9.32 -28.85 7.08
CA GLU A 27 -8.42 -27.87 7.69
C GLU A 27 -7.00 -28.42 7.91
N SER A 28 -6.90 -29.68 8.35
CA SER A 28 -5.62 -30.34 8.62
C SER A 28 -4.73 -30.49 7.38
N ASP A 29 -5.31 -30.47 6.17
CA ASP A 29 -4.54 -30.56 4.92
C ASP A 29 -3.90 -29.23 4.54
N VAL A 30 -4.58 -28.11 4.84
CA VAL A 30 -4.17 -26.77 4.43
C VAL A 30 -3.38 -26.03 5.51
N ASP A 31 -3.64 -26.28 6.79
CA ASP A 31 -3.01 -25.54 7.90
C ASP A 31 -1.47 -25.51 7.82
N PRO A 32 -0.76 -26.63 7.58
CA PRO A 32 0.71 -26.60 7.48
C PRO A 32 1.21 -25.80 6.26
N ILE A 33 0.45 -25.80 5.16
CA ILE A 33 0.78 -25.08 3.93
C ILE A 33 0.58 -23.57 4.13
N LEU A 34 -0.52 -23.21 4.79
CA LEU A 34 -0.89 -21.84 5.10
C LEU A 34 0.05 -21.20 6.14
N GLU A 35 0.48 -21.94 7.16
CA GLU A 35 1.48 -21.46 8.11
C GLU A 35 2.82 -21.14 7.42
N LYS A 36 3.29 -22.04 6.54
CA LYS A 36 4.49 -21.80 5.73
C LYS A 36 4.32 -20.59 4.79
N PHE A 37 3.13 -20.43 4.21
CA PHE A 37 2.82 -19.29 3.36
C PHE A 37 2.83 -17.97 4.15
N ARG A 38 2.27 -17.92 5.37
CA ARG A 38 2.37 -16.76 6.26
C ARG A 38 3.82 -16.38 6.52
N LEU A 39 4.68 -17.34 6.85
CA LEU A 39 6.11 -17.07 7.05
C LEU A 39 6.77 -16.48 5.80
N LYS A 40 6.50 -17.01 4.61
CA LYS A 40 6.99 -16.43 3.34
C LYS A 40 6.47 -15.01 3.10
N LEU A 41 5.25 -14.68 3.52
CA LEU A 41 4.72 -13.32 3.43
C LEU A 41 5.47 -12.36 4.36
N LEU A 42 5.73 -12.78 5.60
CA LEU A 42 6.52 -12.00 6.57
C LEU A 42 7.95 -11.76 6.05
N GLU A 43 8.61 -12.77 5.49
CA GLU A 43 9.93 -12.64 4.84
C GLU A 43 9.92 -11.63 3.67
N ASN A 44 8.75 -11.44 3.06
CA ASN A 44 8.54 -10.48 1.98
C ASN A 44 8.13 -9.08 2.47
N ASN A 45 8.26 -8.80 3.77
CA ASN A 45 7.89 -7.53 4.41
C ASN A 45 6.39 -7.21 4.37
N VAL A 46 5.55 -8.24 4.35
CA VAL A 46 4.12 -8.08 4.65
C VAL A 46 3.97 -8.02 6.17
N SER A 47 3.13 -7.11 6.69
CA SER A 47 2.88 -7.03 8.12
C SER A 47 2.20 -8.30 8.64
N TYR A 48 2.33 -8.56 9.94
CA TYR A 48 1.72 -9.75 10.54
C TYR A 48 0.20 -9.77 10.34
N GLU A 49 -0.46 -8.63 10.58
CA GLU A 49 -1.91 -8.49 10.46
C GLU A 49 -2.39 -8.75 9.03
N ALA A 50 -1.67 -8.24 8.03
CA ALA A 50 -2.00 -8.47 6.63
C ALA A 50 -1.72 -9.92 6.22
N ALA A 51 -0.63 -10.52 6.69
CA ALA A 51 -0.29 -11.90 6.39
C ALA A 51 -1.30 -12.88 7.01
N GLU A 52 -1.69 -12.66 8.27
CA GLU A 52 -2.71 -13.43 8.98
C GLU A 52 -4.09 -13.27 8.32
N GLY A 53 -4.49 -12.05 7.96
CA GLY A 53 -5.74 -11.82 7.23
C GLY A 53 -5.79 -12.55 5.89
N ILE A 54 -4.69 -12.51 5.13
CA ILE A 54 -4.57 -13.22 3.84
C ILE A 54 -4.61 -14.74 4.05
N GLU A 55 -3.93 -15.27 5.06
CA GLU A 55 -3.95 -16.69 5.43
C GLU A 55 -5.38 -17.17 5.74
N GLU A 56 -6.10 -16.46 6.62
CA GLU A 56 -7.47 -16.79 6.97
C GLU A 56 -8.43 -16.72 5.78
N ALA A 57 -8.28 -15.71 4.93
CA ALA A 57 -9.09 -15.55 3.73
C ALA A 57 -8.93 -16.74 2.78
N VAL A 58 -7.68 -17.19 2.58
CA VAL A 58 -7.39 -18.38 1.78
C VAL A 58 -7.95 -19.63 2.43
N LYS A 59 -7.77 -19.83 3.75
CA LYS A 59 -8.33 -20.99 4.47
C LYS A 59 -9.85 -21.10 4.25
N LYS A 60 -10.57 -20.00 4.46
CA LYS A 60 -12.03 -19.92 4.25
C LYS A 60 -12.44 -20.16 2.79
N GLY A 61 -11.59 -19.80 1.83
CA GLY A 61 -11.85 -20.01 0.41
C GLY A 61 -11.56 -21.44 -0.10
N LEU A 62 -10.86 -22.25 0.69
CA LEU A 62 -10.44 -23.61 0.31
C LEU A 62 -11.19 -24.72 1.09
N VAL A 63 -11.41 -24.55 2.39
CA VAL A 63 -11.99 -25.59 3.26
C VAL A 63 -13.47 -25.82 2.95
N GLY A 64 -13.89 -27.10 2.91
CA GLY A 64 -15.28 -27.50 2.67
C GLY A 64 -15.76 -27.37 1.22
N GLU A 65 -14.83 -27.10 0.29
CA GLU A 65 -15.13 -26.85 -1.11
C GLU A 65 -14.63 -27.98 -2.01
N ASN A 66 -15.52 -28.53 -2.84
CA ASN A 66 -15.17 -29.63 -3.74
C ASN A 66 -14.34 -29.13 -4.93
N ALA A 67 -13.17 -29.73 -5.18
CA ALA A 67 -12.18 -29.26 -6.17
C ALA A 67 -12.64 -29.34 -7.64
N GLY A 68 -13.80 -29.96 -7.93
CA GLY A 68 -14.26 -30.24 -9.29
C GLY A 68 -14.91 -29.09 -10.07
N ARG A 69 -15.20 -27.92 -9.44
CA ARG A 69 -15.92 -26.80 -10.11
C ARG A 69 -15.07 -25.57 -10.45
N PHE A 70 -13.98 -25.34 -9.74
CA PHE A 70 -13.05 -24.22 -9.96
C PHE A 70 -11.63 -24.72 -9.77
N SER A 71 -10.67 -24.14 -10.50
CA SER A 71 -9.26 -24.44 -10.23
C SER A 71 -8.89 -23.94 -8.83
N VAL A 72 -8.05 -24.70 -8.12
CA VAL A 72 -7.51 -24.31 -6.81
C VAL A 72 -6.83 -22.94 -6.92
N GLU A 73 -6.14 -22.71 -8.04
CA GLU A 73 -5.50 -21.46 -8.38
C GLU A 73 -6.49 -20.28 -8.39
N ASP A 74 -7.64 -20.40 -9.06
CA ASP A 74 -8.65 -19.33 -9.11
C ASP A 74 -9.21 -19.01 -7.72
N ARG A 75 -9.40 -20.04 -6.88
CA ARG A 75 -9.91 -19.85 -5.51
C ARG A 75 -8.91 -19.12 -4.63
N VAL A 76 -7.64 -19.54 -4.67
CA VAL A 76 -6.55 -18.86 -3.96
C VAL A 76 -6.42 -17.42 -4.43
N GLU A 77 -6.40 -17.17 -5.74
CA GLU A 77 -6.30 -15.81 -6.28
C GLU A 77 -7.48 -14.95 -5.84
N LYS A 78 -8.71 -15.47 -5.92
CA LYS A 78 -9.92 -14.74 -5.54
C LYS A 78 -9.93 -14.40 -4.04
N ALA A 79 -9.53 -15.34 -3.18
CA ALA A 79 -9.46 -15.13 -1.74
C ALA A 79 -8.44 -14.04 -1.39
N ILE A 80 -7.23 -14.14 -1.94
CA ILE A 80 -6.17 -13.15 -1.72
C ILE A 80 -6.58 -11.78 -2.26
N ARG A 81 -7.15 -11.72 -3.47
CA ARG A 81 -7.64 -10.47 -4.07
C ARG A 81 -8.65 -9.78 -3.17
N GLY A 82 -9.64 -10.53 -2.68
CA GLY A 82 -10.68 -9.99 -1.81
C GLY A 82 -10.11 -9.43 -0.50
N GLU A 83 -9.07 -10.05 0.05
CA GLU A 83 -8.42 -9.54 1.25
C GLU A 83 -7.53 -8.33 0.98
N LEU A 84 -6.76 -8.36 -0.11
CA LEU A 84 -5.97 -7.20 -0.55
C LEU A 84 -6.86 -5.99 -0.80
N GLU A 85 -8.03 -6.18 -1.41
CA GLU A 85 -9.01 -5.11 -1.62
C GLU A 85 -9.45 -4.48 -0.29
N LYS A 86 -9.68 -5.26 0.77
CA LYS A 86 -9.98 -4.69 2.10
C LYS A 86 -8.80 -3.93 2.70
N ILE A 87 -7.58 -4.45 2.54
CA ILE A 87 -6.36 -3.83 3.08
C ILE A 87 -6.06 -2.50 2.38
N VAL A 88 -6.25 -2.42 1.06
CA VAL A 88 -5.93 -1.22 0.27
C VAL A 88 -7.08 -0.23 0.14
N ASN A 89 -8.33 -0.66 0.40
CA ASN A 89 -9.49 0.22 0.34
C ASN A 89 -9.54 1.10 1.59
N ASP A 90 -8.83 2.21 1.53
CA ASP A 90 -9.04 3.33 2.43
C ASP A 90 -10.10 4.25 1.82
N GLU A 91 -11.21 4.48 2.53
CA GLU A 91 -12.21 5.48 2.16
C GLU A 91 -11.68 6.92 2.30
N TYR A 92 -10.44 7.08 2.74
CA TYR A 92 -9.78 8.37 2.85
C TYR A 92 -9.50 9.01 1.49
N ASN A 93 -10.27 10.03 1.17
CA ASN A 93 -9.97 10.96 0.08
C ASN A 93 -9.42 12.27 0.65
N PHE A 94 -8.14 12.54 0.41
CA PHE A 94 -7.47 13.75 0.86
C PHE A 94 -8.13 15.04 0.34
N ILE A 95 -8.59 15.05 -0.92
CA ILE A 95 -9.19 16.23 -1.55
C ILE A 95 -10.49 16.60 -0.85
N ASP A 96 -11.35 15.61 -0.61
CA ASP A 96 -12.64 15.79 0.08
C ASP A 96 -12.44 16.33 1.51
N LYS A 97 -11.30 16.04 2.15
CA LYS A 97 -10.99 16.54 3.51
C LYS A 97 -10.60 18.01 3.54
N ILE A 98 -10.04 18.54 2.46
CA ILE A 98 -9.59 19.93 2.40
C ILE A 98 -10.60 20.84 1.69
N GLU A 99 -11.55 20.26 0.94
CA GLU A 99 -12.61 21.00 0.26
C GLU A 99 -13.48 21.78 1.27
N GLY A 100 -13.82 23.03 0.93
CA GLY A 100 -14.61 23.91 1.78
C GLY A 100 -13.86 24.54 2.96
N LEU A 101 -12.63 24.10 3.26
CA LEU A 101 -11.77 24.78 4.23
C LEU A 101 -11.20 26.05 3.61
N LYS A 102 -11.30 27.17 4.34
CA LYS A 102 -10.85 28.48 3.85
C LYS A 102 -9.34 28.53 3.56
N THR A 103 -8.53 27.90 4.42
CA THR A 103 -7.07 27.87 4.29
C THR A 103 -6.54 26.61 5.01
N PRO A 104 -6.64 25.42 4.40
CA PRO A 104 -6.17 24.18 5.01
C PRO A 104 -4.63 24.17 5.11
N SER A 105 -4.13 23.76 6.27
CA SER A 105 -2.69 23.56 6.49
C SER A 105 -2.36 22.07 6.43
N VAL A 106 -1.41 21.70 5.57
CA VAL A 106 -1.01 20.31 5.36
C VAL A 106 0.47 20.15 5.74
N PHE A 107 0.74 19.24 6.68
CA PHE A 107 2.09 18.97 7.18
C PHE A 107 2.60 17.64 6.62
N PHE A 108 3.82 17.66 6.08
CA PHE A 108 4.50 16.47 5.57
C PHE A 108 5.51 15.96 6.59
N ILE A 109 5.20 14.81 7.19
CA ILE A 109 5.99 14.22 8.29
C ILE A 109 6.64 12.93 7.81
N GLY A 110 7.88 12.66 8.24
CA GLY A 110 8.60 11.42 7.92
C GLY A 110 10.12 11.59 7.96
N PHE A 111 10.84 10.49 7.85
CA PHE A 111 12.31 10.47 7.90
C PHE A 111 12.96 11.09 6.65
N ASN A 112 14.26 11.39 6.73
CA ASN A 112 15.02 11.88 5.59
C ASN A 112 15.09 10.81 4.50
N GLY A 113 14.97 11.24 3.23
CA GLY A 113 14.95 10.32 2.09
C GLY A 113 13.59 9.72 1.74
N SER A 114 12.52 9.96 2.52
CA SER A 114 11.17 9.46 2.20
C SER A 114 10.45 10.23 1.07
N GLY A 115 11.11 11.22 0.47
CA GLY A 115 10.56 11.99 -0.66
C GLY A 115 9.61 13.13 -0.29
N LYS A 116 9.58 13.59 0.98
CA LYS A 116 8.64 14.63 1.47
C LYS A 116 8.56 15.88 0.58
N THR A 117 9.70 16.52 0.30
CA THR A 117 9.76 17.78 -0.47
C THR A 117 9.20 17.61 -1.88
N THR A 118 9.57 16.52 -2.57
CA THR A 118 9.07 16.22 -3.91
C THR A 118 7.60 15.81 -3.89
N SER A 119 7.16 15.07 -2.89
CA SER A 119 5.74 14.70 -2.72
C SER A 119 4.86 15.92 -2.48
N LEU A 120 5.33 16.88 -1.67
CA LEU A 120 4.65 18.17 -1.45
C LEU A 120 4.47 18.92 -2.78
N ALA A 121 5.54 19.05 -3.57
CA ALA A 121 5.47 19.72 -4.87
C ALA A 121 4.49 19.03 -5.84
N LYS A 122 4.49 17.69 -5.89
CA LYS A 122 3.55 16.91 -6.71
C LYS A 122 2.10 17.09 -6.26
N ILE A 123 1.84 17.06 -4.95
CA ILE A 123 0.49 17.27 -4.42
C ILE A 123 0.02 18.70 -4.72
N SER A 124 0.88 19.71 -4.57
CA SER A 124 0.57 21.08 -4.98
C SER A 124 0.15 21.17 -6.45
N LYS A 125 0.85 20.46 -7.34
CA LYS A 125 0.49 20.41 -8.76
C LYS A 125 -0.89 19.76 -8.99
N VAL A 126 -1.19 18.67 -8.29
CA VAL A 126 -2.51 18.03 -8.36
C VAL A 126 -3.62 18.98 -7.88
N LEU A 127 -3.38 19.75 -6.82
CA LEU A 127 -4.34 20.74 -6.32
C LEU A 127 -4.54 21.89 -7.31
N GLU A 128 -3.46 22.38 -7.92
CA GLU A 128 -3.52 23.41 -8.96
C GLU A 128 -4.34 22.95 -10.17
N ASP A 129 -4.13 21.70 -10.62
CA ASP A 129 -4.89 21.13 -11.73
C ASP A 129 -6.40 20.99 -11.41
N GLN A 130 -6.76 21.03 -10.12
CA GLN A 130 -8.15 21.08 -9.62
C GLN A 130 -8.63 22.51 -9.30
N GLY A 131 -7.84 23.53 -9.62
CA GLY A 131 -8.18 24.94 -9.41
C GLY A 131 -7.94 25.47 -8.00
N THR A 132 -7.23 24.72 -7.15
CA THR A 132 -6.85 25.13 -5.79
C THR A 132 -5.39 25.56 -5.76
N ASP A 133 -5.14 26.83 -5.43
CA ASP A 133 -3.78 27.34 -5.30
C ASP A 133 -3.17 27.03 -3.91
N SER A 134 -1.83 27.07 -3.81
CA SER A 134 -1.10 26.69 -2.60
C SER A 134 0.14 27.54 -2.36
N VAL A 135 0.57 27.61 -1.09
CA VAL A 135 1.82 28.26 -0.66
C VAL A 135 2.69 27.24 0.05
N PHE A 136 4.01 27.28 -0.18
CA PHE A 136 4.94 26.35 0.44
C PHE A 136 5.54 26.93 1.71
N GLY A 137 5.59 26.14 2.77
CA GLY A 137 6.27 26.49 4.01
C GLY A 137 7.54 25.67 4.19
N ALA A 138 8.70 26.32 4.30
CA ALA A 138 9.98 25.68 4.57
C ALA A 138 10.11 25.28 6.05
N GLY A 139 9.47 24.16 6.41
CA GLY A 139 9.51 23.63 7.78
C GLY A 139 10.78 22.83 8.14
N ASP A 140 11.58 22.41 7.16
CA ASP A 140 12.86 21.71 7.39
C ASP A 140 14.00 22.73 7.57
N THR A 141 14.01 23.42 8.72
CA THR A 141 14.83 24.62 8.97
C THR A 141 16.32 24.34 9.22
N PHE A 142 16.72 23.09 9.42
CA PHE A 142 18.13 22.74 9.71
C PHE A 142 18.88 22.21 8.49
N ARG A 143 18.20 22.05 7.34
CA ARG A 143 18.77 21.43 6.15
C ARG A 143 18.66 22.40 4.98
N ALA A 144 19.69 23.26 4.82
CA ALA A 144 19.77 24.26 3.76
C ALA A 144 19.43 23.69 2.37
N ALA A 145 20.03 22.56 1.99
CA ALA A 145 19.76 21.90 0.71
C ALA A 145 18.29 21.47 0.52
N SER A 146 17.56 21.18 1.59
CA SER A 146 16.13 20.86 1.50
C SER A 146 15.27 22.10 1.31
N MET A 147 15.71 23.26 1.83
CA MET A 147 15.09 24.55 1.54
C MET A 147 15.34 24.98 0.10
N GLU A 148 16.59 24.91 -0.37
CA GLU A 148 16.95 25.19 -1.78
C GLU A 148 16.12 24.32 -2.74
N GLN A 149 16.00 23.02 -2.47
CA GLN A 149 15.15 22.13 -3.26
C GLN A 149 13.66 22.55 -3.25
N LEU A 150 13.15 23.00 -2.10
CA LEU A 150 11.77 23.48 -2.00
C LEU A 150 11.58 24.78 -2.80
N GLU A 151 12.58 25.66 -2.81
CA GLU A 151 12.60 26.88 -3.61
C GLU A 151 12.61 26.59 -5.11
N GLU A 152 13.47 25.68 -5.57
CA GLU A 152 13.49 25.25 -6.98
C GLU A 152 12.14 24.68 -7.42
N HIS A 153 11.50 23.86 -6.58
CA HIS A 153 10.15 23.35 -6.85
C HIS A 153 9.10 24.46 -6.83
N GLY A 154 9.22 25.43 -5.93
CA GLY A 154 8.35 26.60 -5.87
C GLY A 154 8.45 27.43 -7.15
N GLU A 155 9.65 27.77 -7.58
CA GLU A 155 9.90 28.52 -8.82
C GLU A 155 9.37 27.77 -10.04
N ALA A 156 9.64 26.45 -10.16
CA ALA A 156 9.18 25.65 -11.28
C ALA A 156 7.65 25.53 -11.39
N LEU A 157 6.93 25.68 -10.26
CA LEU A 157 5.48 25.60 -10.18
C LEU A 157 4.80 26.96 -9.97
N ASP A 158 5.56 28.06 -10.04
CA ASP A 158 5.11 29.42 -9.73
C ASP A 158 4.40 29.52 -8.37
N LYS A 159 4.95 28.84 -7.34
CA LYS A 159 4.44 28.83 -5.97
C LYS A 159 5.32 29.68 -5.07
N LYS A 160 4.65 30.51 -4.26
CA LYS A 160 5.33 31.28 -3.22
C LYS A 160 5.88 30.33 -2.15
N VAL A 161 7.16 30.48 -1.82
CA VAL A 161 7.84 29.77 -0.74
C VAL A 161 8.07 30.73 0.43
N VAL A 162 7.57 30.34 1.61
CA VAL A 162 7.77 31.06 2.87
C VAL A 162 8.86 30.35 3.65
N ARG A 163 9.95 31.05 3.94
CA ARG A 163 11.09 30.57 4.73
C ARG A 163 11.63 31.65 5.66
N HIS A 164 12.35 31.22 6.68
CA HIS A 164 13.17 32.09 7.52
C HIS A 164 14.60 32.16 6.97
N GLU A 165 15.35 33.21 7.35
CA GLU A 165 16.79 33.27 7.08
C GLU A 165 17.51 32.16 7.84
N TYR A 166 18.49 31.54 7.17
CA TYR A 166 19.36 30.53 7.77
C TYR A 166 20.50 31.27 8.47
N GLU A 167 20.50 31.32 9.79
CA GLU A 167 21.63 31.79 10.60
C GLU A 167 22.63 30.66 10.90
#